data_AF-A0A539DPG7-F1
#
_entry.id   AF-A0A539DPG7-F1
#
_cell.length_a   1.000
_cell.length_b   1.000
_cell.length_c   1.000
_cell.angle_alpha   90.00
_cell.angle_beta   90.00
_cell.angle_gamma   90.00
#
_symmetry.space_group_name_H-M   'P 1'
#
loop_
_entity.id
_entity.type
_entity.pdbx_description
1 polymer ?
#
loop_
_entity_poly.entity_id
_entity_poly.type
_entity_poly.pdbx_seq_one_letter_code
_entity_poly.pdbx_strand_id
1 'polypeptide(L)'
;MHELVQEYYGRQLQQSGDLKTSACCDISQLPAWLKPLLARIHPEVLARYYGCGLVCPPLLEGCRVLDLGCGSGRDVYALAQLVGPRGVVIGVDMTAEQLAVAERHRGFHRDAFGYDNVRF
;
A
#
# COMPACT_ATOMS: atom_id res chain seq x y z
N MET A 1 10.48 19.37 12.27
CA MET A 1 10.84 18.43 11.17
C MET A 1 9.72 17.42 10.93
N HIS A 2 9.20 16.74 11.95
CA HIS A 2 8.08 15.79 11.83
C HIS A 2 6.82 16.38 11.15
N GLU A 3 6.32 17.52 11.63
CA GLU A 3 5.12 18.18 11.06
C GLU A 3 5.27 18.56 9.58
N LEU A 4 6.45 19.06 9.18
CA LEU A 4 6.75 19.41 7.79
C LEU A 4 6.68 18.19 6.86
N VAL A 5 7.16 17.03 7.33
CA VAL A 5 7.11 15.77 6.57
C VAL A 5 5.66 15.28 6.47
N GLN A 6 4.92 15.30 7.58
CA GLN A 6 3.53 14.89 7.63
C GLN A 6 2.65 15.75 6.69
N GLU A 7 2.83 17.07 6.70
CA GLU A 7 2.07 17.98 5.83
C GLU A 7 2.41 17.79 4.34
N TYR A 8 3.68 17.54 4.02
CA TYR A 8 4.09 17.28 2.63
C TYR A 8 3.44 16.00 2.07
N TYR A 9 3.52 14.87 2.78
CA TYR A 9 2.97 13.59 2.31
C TYR A 9 1.45 13.46 2.49
N GLY A 10 0.86 14.16 3.46
CA GLY A 10 -0.57 14.11 3.75
C GLY A 10 -1.41 15.09 2.92
N ARG A 11 -0.88 16.29 2.65
CA ARG A 11 -1.66 17.37 2.03
C ARG A 11 -1.12 17.88 0.71
N GLN A 12 0.21 17.97 0.57
CA GLN A 12 0.83 18.54 -0.64
C GLN A 12 0.96 17.51 -1.77
N LEU A 13 1.26 16.25 -1.45
CA LEU A 13 1.31 15.14 -2.40
C LEU A 13 -0.10 14.59 -2.65
N GLN A 14 -0.71 14.95 -3.77
CA GLN A 14 -1.98 14.36 -4.20
C GLN A 14 -1.81 13.40 -5.38
N GLN A 15 -0.78 13.59 -6.19
CA GLN A 15 -0.44 12.75 -7.35
C GLN A 15 1.07 12.59 -7.52
N SER A 16 1.51 11.57 -8.25
CA SER A 16 2.95 11.28 -8.45
C SER A 16 3.71 12.42 -9.13
N GLY A 17 3.01 13.34 -9.81
CA GLY A 17 3.60 14.55 -10.40
C GLY A 17 4.01 15.63 -9.38
N ASP A 18 3.53 15.54 -8.14
CA ASP A 18 3.86 16.51 -7.09
C ASP A 18 5.18 16.16 -6.37
N LEU A 19 5.84 15.06 -6.75
CA LEU A 19 7.12 14.65 -6.17
C LEU A 19 8.23 15.65 -6.51
N LYS A 20 8.79 16.27 -5.47
CA LYS A 20 9.99 17.12 -5.57
C LYS A 20 11.30 16.34 -5.76
N THR A 21 11.25 15.01 -5.86
CA THR A 21 12.41 14.12 -5.93
C THR A 21 12.20 12.97 -6.92
N SER A 22 13.25 12.48 -7.57
CA SER A 22 13.22 11.33 -8.49
C SER A 22 13.08 9.95 -7.81
N ALA A 23 12.50 9.91 -6.60
CA ALA A 23 12.45 8.72 -5.75
C ALA A 23 11.36 7.71 -6.14
N CYS A 24 10.47 8.04 -7.07
CA CYS A 24 9.48 7.09 -7.55
C CYS A 24 10.13 6.18 -8.59
N CYS A 25 10.26 4.88 -8.28
CA CYS A 25 10.77 3.91 -9.22
C CYS A 25 9.82 3.74 -10.42
N ASP A 26 10.42 3.60 -11.60
CA ASP A 26 9.74 3.39 -12.85
C ASP A 26 8.89 2.09 -12.78
N ILE A 27 7.58 2.25 -13.05
CA ILE A 27 6.59 1.16 -13.11
C ILE A 27 7.01 0.08 -14.12
N SER A 28 7.89 0.43 -15.07
CA SER A 28 8.44 -0.47 -16.09
C SER A 28 9.19 -1.70 -15.54
N GLN A 29 9.67 -1.68 -14.29
CA GLN A 29 10.44 -2.78 -13.69
C GLN A 29 9.63 -3.72 -12.77
N LEU A 30 8.29 -3.62 -12.74
CA LEU A 30 7.48 -4.50 -11.89
C LEU A 30 7.59 -5.97 -12.31
N PRO A 31 7.93 -6.89 -11.38
CA PRO A 31 7.95 -8.32 -11.66
C PRO A 31 6.61 -8.82 -12.19
N ALA A 32 6.64 -9.74 -13.17
CA ALA A 32 5.43 -10.22 -13.83
C ALA A 32 4.41 -10.85 -12.85
N TRP A 33 4.90 -11.50 -11.80
CA TRP A 33 4.07 -12.14 -10.78
C TRP A 33 3.30 -11.14 -9.90
N LEU A 34 3.76 -9.89 -9.80
CA LEU A 34 3.14 -8.86 -8.97
C LEU A 34 1.97 -8.17 -9.68
N LYS A 35 2.01 -8.09 -11.02
CA LYS A 35 0.96 -7.48 -11.85
C LYS A 35 -0.47 -7.98 -11.54
N PRO A 36 -0.74 -9.31 -11.46
CA PRO A 36 -2.08 -9.78 -11.13
C PRO A 36 -2.57 -9.39 -9.72
N LEU A 37 -1.65 -9.22 -8.76
CA LEU A 37 -2.01 -8.77 -7.41
C LEU A 37 -2.39 -7.30 -7.40
N LEU A 38 -1.60 -6.46 -8.07
CA LEU A 38 -1.88 -5.01 -8.19
C LEU A 38 -3.17 -4.75 -8.96
N ALA A 39 -3.49 -5.55 -9.97
CA ALA A 39 -4.74 -5.41 -10.74
C ALA A 39 -6.02 -5.59 -9.89
N ARG A 40 -5.89 -6.20 -8.70
CA ARG A 40 -7.00 -6.42 -7.76
C ARG A 40 -7.06 -5.36 -6.64
N ILE A 41 -6.19 -4.35 -6.70
CA ILE A 41 -6.15 -3.23 -5.75
C ILE A 41 -6.94 -2.06 -6.32
N HIS A 42 -7.68 -1.36 -5.46
CA HIS A 42 -8.48 -0.21 -5.87
C HIS A 42 -7.60 0.86 -6.56
N PRO A 43 -8.01 1.42 -7.72
CA PRO A 43 -7.18 2.35 -8.49
C PRO A 43 -6.68 3.56 -7.71
N GLU A 44 -7.48 4.08 -6.79
CA GLU A 44 -7.09 5.23 -5.97
C GLU A 44 -5.99 4.90 -4.95
N VAL A 45 -5.96 3.67 -4.43
CA VAL A 45 -4.87 3.18 -3.57
C VAL A 45 -3.59 3.04 -4.39
N LEU A 46 -3.68 2.54 -5.62
CA LEU A 46 -2.51 2.45 -6.51
C LEU A 46 -1.97 3.83 -6.93
N ALA A 47 -2.85 4.79 -7.20
CA ALA A 47 -2.48 6.11 -7.71
C ALA A 47 -1.71 6.96 -6.68
N ARG A 48 -1.90 6.70 -5.38
CA ARG A 48 -1.20 7.39 -4.28
C ARG A 48 0.03 6.63 -3.78
N TYR A 49 0.71 5.94 -4.68
CA TYR A 49 1.96 5.25 -4.37
C TYR A 49 3.18 6.12 -4.66
N TYR A 50 4.06 6.23 -3.68
CA TYR A 50 5.28 7.05 -3.75
C TYR A 50 6.54 6.27 -3.34
N GLY A 51 6.49 4.93 -3.41
CA GLY A 51 7.57 4.04 -2.99
C GLY A 51 8.46 3.52 -4.13
N CYS A 52 9.43 2.68 -3.77
CA CYS A 52 10.47 2.17 -4.68
C CYS A 52 10.25 0.71 -5.14
N GLY A 53 9.07 0.14 -4.89
CA GLY A 53 8.73 -1.26 -5.16
C GLY A 53 8.35 -2.03 -3.90
N LEU A 54 7.78 -3.22 -4.10
CA LEU A 54 7.34 -4.10 -3.02
C LEU A 54 8.50 -4.97 -2.52
N VAL A 55 8.77 -4.93 -1.22
CA VAL A 55 9.64 -5.90 -0.55
C VAL A 55 8.80 -7.12 -0.14
N CYS A 56 9.03 -8.27 -0.79
CA CYS A 56 8.25 -9.48 -0.57
C CYS A 56 9.16 -10.70 -0.37
N PRO A 57 9.29 -11.23 0.86
CA PRO A 57 9.96 -12.50 1.11
C PRO A 57 9.19 -13.67 0.48
N PRO A 58 9.86 -14.80 0.19
CA PRO A 58 9.17 -16.06 -0.06
C PRO A 58 8.47 -16.57 1.22
N LEU A 59 7.48 -17.45 1.07
CA LEU A 59 6.80 -18.16 2.18
C LEU A 59 6.01 -17.26 3.16
N LEU A 60 5.09 -16.45 2.63
CA LEU A 60 4.26 -15.56 3.44
C LEU A 60 2.92 -16.15 3.93
N GLU A 61 2.51 -17.32 3.44
CA GLU A 61 1.19 -17.89 3.77
C GLU A 61 1.01 -18.06 5.29
N GLY A 62 -0.02 -17.45 5.85
CA GLY A 62 -0.32 -17.46 7.28
C GLY A 62 0.52 -16.51 8.13
N CYS A 63 1.47 -15.77 7.56
CA CYS A 63 2.32 -14.86 8.31
C CYS A 63 1.55 -13.61 8.80
N ARG A 64 2.13 -12.97 9.81
CA ARG A 64 1.73 -11.64 10.29
C ARG A 64 2.79 -10.65 9.85
N VAL A 65 2.40 -9.65 9.06
CA VAL A 65 3.32 -8.68 8.44
C VAL A 65 2.99 -7.28 8.92
N LEU A 66 4.03 -6.48 9.16
CA LEU A 66 3.95 -5.07 9.51
C LEU A 66 4.60 -4.24 8.39
N ASP A 67 3.87 -3.30 7.82
CA ASP A 67 4.34 -2.35 6.82
C ASP A 67 4.47 -0.95 7.44
N LEU A 68 5.67 -0.38 7.40
CA LEU A 68 6.01 0.89 8.05
C LEU A 68 6.15 1.99 7.00
N GLY A 69 5.31 3.02 7.12
CA GLY A 69 5.14 4.03 6.06
C GLY A 69 4.26 3.50 4.93
N CYS A 70 3.15 2.84 5.27
CA CYS A 70 2.32 2.12 4.30
C CYS A 70 1.57 3.04 3.32
N GLY A 71 1.53 4.35 3.60
CA GLY A 71 0.77 5.33 2.85
C GLY A 71 -0.69 4.90 2.66
N SER A 72 -1.15 4.94 1.41
CA SER A 72 -2.50 4.56 1.01
C SER A 72 -2.79 3.06 1.05
N GLY A 73 -1.78 2.23 1.37
CA GLY A 73 -1.94 0.80 1.62
C GLY A 73 -1.70 -0.13 0.43
N ARG A 74 -1.10 0.33 -0.68
CA ARG A 74 -0.81 -0.52 -1.85
C ARG A 74 -0.08 -1.80 -1.46
N ASP A 75 1.02 -1.68 -0.72
CA ASP A 75 1.87 -2.83 -0.39
C ASP A 75 1.18 -3.71 0.66
N VAL A 76 0.46 -3.12 1.62
CA VAL A 76 -0.42 -3.85 2.56
C VAL A 76 -1.43 -4.72 1.81
N TYR A 77 -2.16 -4.20 0.82
CA TYR A 77 -3.14 -4.96 0.05
C TYR A 77 -2.52 -5.98 -0.91
N ALA A 78 -1.30 -5.74 -1.40
CA ALA A 78 -0.57 -6.75 -2.16
C ALA A 78 -0.14 -7.91 -1.26
N LEU A 79 0.42 -7.60 -0.08
CA LEU A 79 0.85 -8.59 0.92
C LEU A 79 -0.34 -9.36 1.51
N ALA A 80 -1.50 -8.71 1.67
CA ALA A 80 -2.74 -9.33 2.15
C ALA A 80 -3.13 -10.57 1.34
N GLN A 81 -2.95 -10.51 0.01
CA GLN A 81 -3.23 -11.62 -0.90
C GLN A 81 -2.20 -12.74 -0.76
N LEU A 82 -0.95 -12.41 -0.45
CA LEU A 82 0.16 -13.36 -0.32
C LEU A 82 0.17 -14.10 1.01
N VAL A 83 -0.18 -13.41 2.10
CA VAL A 83 -0.33 -14.04 3.42
C VAL A 83 -1.60 -14.89 3.50
N GLY A 84 -2.58 -14.63 2.62
CA GLY A 84 -3.82 -15.38 2.53
C GLY A 84 -4.76 -15.19 3.73
N PRO A 85 -5.88 -15.92 3.77
CA PRO A 85 -6.95 -15.70 4.75
C PRO A 85 -6.58 -16.00 6.20
N ARG A 86 -5.51 -16.78 6.43
CA ARG A 86 -4.99 -17.09 7.78
C ARG A 86 -3.91 -16.11 8.26
N GLY A 87 -3.35 -15.32 7.35
CA GLY A 87 -2.36 -14.30 7.66
C GLY A 87 -3.00 -12.97 8.03
N VAL A 88 -2.18 -12.00 8.40
CA VAL A 88 -2.61 -10.62 8.72
C VAL A 88 -1.55 -9.64 8.26
N VAL A 89 -1.97 -8.51 7.69
CA VAL A 89 -1.07 -7.39 7.39
C VAL A 89 -1.52 -6.14 8.13
N ILE A 90 -0.59 -5.45 8.79
CA ILE A 90 -0.84 -4.21 9.52
C ILE A 90 -0.01 -3.13 8.84
N GLY A 91 -0.68 -2.10 8.30
CA GLY A 91 -0.02 -0.88 7.85
C GLY A 91 0.09 0.12 9.00
N VAL A 92 1.18 0.87 9.05
CA VAL A 92 1.33 2.03 9.93
C VAL A 92 1.84 3.18 9.09
N ASP A 93 1.17 4.33 9.15
CA ASP A 93 1.63 5.56 8.52
C ASP A 93 1.40 6.76 9.45
N MET A 94 2.17 7.83 9.27
CA MET A 94 2.01 9.05 10.06
C MET A 94 0.94 10.00 9.49
N THR A 95 0.47 9.76 8.26
CA THR A 95 -0.44 10.65 7.54
C THR A 95 -1.88 10.13 7.59
N ALA A 96 -2.73 10.84 8.34
CA ALA A 96 -4.14 10.46 8.50
C ALA A 96 -4.90 10.48 7.16
N GLU A 97 -4.51 11.36 6.23
CA GLU A 97 -5.10 11.46 4.90
C GLU A 97 -4.81 10.22 4.03
N GLN A 98 -3.62 9.59 4.17
CA GLN A 98 -3.31 8.35 3.47
C GLN A 98 -3.99 7.15 4.14
N LEU A 99 -4.01 7.10 5.48
CA LEU A 99 -4.74 6.05 6.20
C LEU A 99 -6.24 6.09 5.91
N ALA A 100 -6.83 7.27 5.75
CA ALA A 100 -8.23 7.42 5.35
C ALA A 100 -8.52 6.83 3.95
N VAL A 101 -7.58 6.97 3.01
CA VAL A 101 -7.64 6.32 1.69
C VAL A 101 -7.57 4.80 1.81
N ALA A 102 -6.67 4.31 2.66
CA ALA A 102 -6.49 2.88 2.89
C ALA A 102 -7.76 2.27 3.48
N GLU A 103 -8.28 2.82 4.58
CA GLU A 103 -9.43 2.28 5.31
C GLU A 103 -10.74 2.38 4.53
N ARG A 104 -11.03 3.49 3.84
CA ARG A 104 -12.29 3.60 3.10
C ARG A 104 -12.41 2.56 1.98
N HIS A 105 -11.28 2.10 1.43
CA HIS A 105 -11.21 1.10 0.37
C HIS A 105 -11.06 -0.34 0.90
N ARG A 106 -11.02 -0.54 2.22
CA ARG A 106 -10.94 -1.87 2.83
C ARG A 106 -12.11 -2.77 2.44
N GLY A 107 -13.31 -2.21 2.33
CA GLY A 107 -14.50 -2.95 1.89
C GLY A 107 -14.35 -3.53 0.49
N PHE A 108 -13.86 -2.72 -0.46
CA PHE A 108 -13.58 -3.17 -1.83
C PHE A 108 -12.61 -4.36 -1.85
N HIS A 109 -11.50 -4.26 -1.10
CA HIS A 109 -10.49 -5.31 -1.08
C HIS A 109 -10.97 -6.59 -0.37
N ARG A 110 -11.73 -6.46 0.73
CA ARG A 110 -12.38 -7.61 1.37
C ARG A 110 -13.25 -8.37 0.37
N ASP A 111 -14.09 -7.66 -0.37
CA ASP A 111 -15.03 -8.28 -1.31
C ASP A 111 -14.27 -8.88 -2.51
N ALA A 112 -13.22 -8.20 -2.99
CA ALA A 112 -12.36 -8.71 -4.05
C ALA A 112 -11.57 -9.96 -3.62
N PHE A 113 -11.03 -10.00 -2.40
CA PHE A 113 -10.15 -11.08 -1.92
C PHE A 113 -10.94 -12.25 -1.31
N GLY A 114 -12.16 -12.00 -0.82
CA GLY A 114 -13.00 -12.97 -0.12
C GLY A 114 -12.70 -13.09 1.38
N TYR A 115 -11.87 -12.21 1.93
CA TYR A 115 -11.51 -12.18 3.35
C TYR A 115 -11.01 -10.78 3.75
N ASP A 116 -11.10 -10.47 5.04
CA ASP A 116 -10.62 -9.22 5.63
C ASP A 116 -9.47 -9.51 6.60
N ASN A 117 -8.23 -9.30 6.15
CA ASN A 117 -7.02 -9.59 6.90
C ASN A 117 -6.07 -8.39 7.00
N VAL A 118 -6.57 -7.18 6.78
CA VAL A 118 -5.79 -5.93 6.87
C VAL A 118 -6.23 -5.06 8.05
N ARG A 119 -5.29 -4.25 8.54
CA ARG A 119 -5.50 -3.18 9.53
C ARG A 119 -4.56 -2.02 9.20
N PHE A 120 -4.98 -0.79 9.47
CA PHE A 120 -4.21 0.43 9.25
C PHE A 120 -4.21 1.31 10.52
#